data_AF-A0A221W752-F1
#
_entry.id   AF-A0A221W752-F1
#
_cell.length_a   1.000
_cell.length_b   1.000
_cell.length_c   1.000
_cell.angle_alpha   90.00
_cell.angle_beta   90.00
_cell.angle_gamma   90.00
#
_symmetry.space_group_name_H-M   'P 1'
#
loop_
_entity.id
_entity.type
_entity.pdbx_description
1 polymer ?
#
loop_
_entity_poly.entity_id
_entity_poly.type
_entity_poly.pdbx_seq_one_letter_code
_entity_poly.pdbx_strand_id
1 'polypeptide(L)'
;MTFLVDLVASGTVPAPRRLDVSLCLVFAADRLADGLLADADRAAAESRLPTAAPWAQEVYQAVGTGLSTLLARWNTEPPAMQYVLACLPALYPQHGRQIAQQVSALTPAYAGTRHGAYPRLADALVNEDDERAVVIASDIVSWEDGLDPGWLEAPGISAAMKTGHVLAEGVTQTAEAST
;
A
#
# COMPACT_ATOMS: atom_id res chain seq x y z
N MET A 1 9.54 -14.55 1.70
CA MET A 1 8.56 -13.62 2.31
C MET A 1 7.91 -14.17 3.57
N THR A 2 7.52 -15.45 3.63
CA THR A 2 6.84 -16.05 4.81
C THR A 2 7.56 -15.80 6.15
N PHE A 3 8.89 -15.90 6.18
CA PHE A 3 9.68 -15.60 7.38
C PHE A 3 9.43 -14.21 7.97
N LEU A 4 9.31 -13.16 7.14
CA LEU A 4 9.11 -11.79 7.62
C LEU A 4 7.70 -11.60 8.21
N VAL A 5 6.70 -12.21 7.58
CA VAL A 5 5.33 -12.24 8.10
C VAL A 5 5.30 -12.94 9.45
N ASP A 6 5.88 -14.13 9.56
CA ASP A 6 5.91 -14.93 10.79
C ASP A 6 6.66 -14.18 11.91
N LEU A 7 7.76 -13.51 11.56
CA LEU A 7 8.56 -12.72 12.48
C LEU A 7 7.73 -11.57 13.10
N VAL A 8 7.00 -10.81 12.28
CA VAL A 8 6.11 -9.74 12.77
C VAL A 8 4.94 -10.32 13.56
N ALA A 9 4.32 -11.38 13.04
CA ALA A 9 3.16 -12.03 13.64
C ALA A 9 3.44 -12.62 15.03
N SER A 10 4.67 -13.09 15.26
CA SER A 10 5.08 -13.66 16.55
C SER A 10 4.96 -12.69 17.73
N GLY A 11 5.00 -11.37 17.46
CA GLY A 11 5.02 -10.34 18.50
C GLY A 11 6.30 -10.28 19.34
N THR A 12 7.27 -11.15 19.06
CA THR A 12 8.53 -11.23 19.82
C THR A 12 9.50 -10.10 19.48
N VAL A 13 9.36 -9.52 18.28
CA VAL A 13 10.17 -8.39 17.82
C VAL A 13 9.66 -7.10 18.45
N PRO A 14 10.54 -6.18 18.93
CA PRO A 14 10.12 -4.89 19.46
C PRO A 14 9.33 -4.05 18.45
N ALA A 15 8.39 -3.23 18.93
CA ALA A 15 7.47 -2.47 18.07
C ALA A 15 8.16 -1.62 16.97
N PRO A 16 9.27 -0.89 17.24
CA PRO A 16 9.96 -0.15 16.18
C PRO A 16 10.50 -1.06 15.07
N ARG A 17 11.04 -2.23 15.43
CA ARG A 17 11.54 -3.20 14.44
C ARG A 17 10.44 -3.90 13.68
N ARG A 18 9.28 -4.14 14.30
CA ARG A 18 8.11 -4.62 13.56
C ARG A 18 7.66 -3.57 12.54
N LEU A 19 7.74 -2.28 12.87
CA LEU A 19 7.36 -1.20 11.96
C LEU A 19 8.24 -1.19 10.72
N ASP A 20 9.56 -1.27 10.91
CA ASP A 20 10.54 -1.41 9.81
C ASP A 20 10.16 -2.59 8.89
N VAL A 21 9.87 -3.75 9.46
CA VAL A 21 9.50 -4.94 8.69
C VAL A 21 8.16 -4.77 7.98
N SER A 22 7.15 -4.15 8.63
CA SER A 22 5.86 -3.86 8.00
C SER A 22 6.00 -2.91 6.81
N LEU A 23 6.87 -1.91 6.89
CA LEU A 23 7.19 -1.02 5.77
C LEU A 23 7.87 -1.79 4.63
N CYS A 24 8.81 -2.69 4.95
CA CYS A 24 9.39 -3.59 3.94
C CYS A 24 8.33 -4.47 3.27
N LEU A 25 7.29 -4.91 3.99
CA LEU A 25 6.19 -5.68 3.41
C LEU A 25 5.32 -4.84 2.47
N VAL A 26 5.05 -3.57 2.81
CA VAL A 26 4.35 -2.63 1.93
C VAL A 26 5.15 -2.41 0.64
N PHE A 27 6.45 -2.09 0.77
CA PHE A 27 7.35 -1.92 -0.37
C PHE A 27 7.41 -3.19 -1.25
N ALA A 28 7.49 -4.36 -0.63
CA ALA A 28 7.55 -5.64 -1.34
C ALA A 28 6.24 -5.95 -2.08
N ALA A 29 5.08 -5.68 -1.46
CA ALA A 29 3.78 -5.83 -2.10
C ALA A 29 3.64 -4.92 -3.33
N ASP A 30 4.20 -3.72 -3.25
CA ASP A 30 4.14 -2.73 -4.32
C ASP A 30 4.95 -3.09 -5.56
N ARG A 31 5.98 -3.95 -5.45
CA ARG A 31 6.86 -4.30 -6.59
C ARG A 31 6.13 -4.84 -7.81
N LEU A 32 4.95 -5.43 -7.63
CA LEU A 32 4.09 -5.83 -8.74
C LEU A 32 3.54 -4.63 -9.52
N ALA A 33 3.01 -3.62 -8.80
CA ALA A 33 2.48 -2.40 -9.41
C ALA A 33 3.61 -1.58 -10.05
N ASP A 34 4.73 -1.38 -9.34
CA ASP A 34 5.95 -0.72 -9.82
C ASP A 34 6.41 -1.30 -11.18
N GLY A 35 6.58 -2.62 -11.26
CA GLY A 35 6.99 -3.29 -12.49
C GLY A 35 5.99 -3.16 -13.65
N LEU A 36 4.69 -3.12 -13.36
CA LEU A 36 3.64 -2.95 -14.36
C LEU A 36 3.55 -1.50 -14.86
N LEU A 37 3.71 -0.53 -13.96
CA LEU A 37 3.75 0.89 -14.29
C LEU A 37 4.98 1.22 -15.15
N ALA A 38 6.15 0.70 -14.77
CA ALA A 38 7.40 0.88 -15.52
C ALA A 38 7.33 0.33 -16.97
N ASP A 39 6.46 -0.66 -17.22
CA ASP A 39 6.27 -1.26 -18.54
C ASP A 39 5.07 -0.68 -19.33
N ALA A 40 4.23 0.14 -18.70
CA ALA A 40 2.92 0.53 -19.23
C ALA A 40 3.01 1.23 -20.60
N ASP A 41 3.87 2.24 -20.73
CA ASP A 41 4.02 3.01 -21.98
C ASP A 41 4.57 2.14 -23.11
N ARG A 42 5.57 1.31 -22.81
CA ARG A 42 6.16 0.37 -23.78
C ARG A 42 5.13 -0.64 -24.24
N ALA A 43 4.35 -1.20 -23.31
CA ALA A 43 3.29 -2.15 -23.61
C ALA A 43 2.20 -1.53 -24.50
N ALA A 44 1.80 -0.30 -24.22
CA ALA A 44 0.85 0.44 -25.04
C ALA A 44 1.38 0.69 -26.46
N ALA A 45 2.64 1.12 -26.61
CA ALA A 45 3.27 1.30 -27.92
C ALA A 45 3.33 0.01 -28.74
N GLU A 46 3.48 -1.13 -28.08
CA GLU A 46 3.54 -2.47 -28.69
C GLU A 46 2.16 -3.16 -28.78
N SER A 47 1.08 -2.50 -28.36
CA SER A 47 -0.28 -3.07 -28.32
C SER A 47 -0.38 -4.40 -27.54
N ARG A 48 0.35 -4.51 -26.44
CA ARG A 48 0.32 -5.66 -25.52
C ARG A 48 -0.07 -5.23 -24.11
N LEU A 49 -0.36 -6.20 -23.25
CA LEU A 49 -0.56 -5.93 -21.83
C LEU A 49 0.78 -5.62 -21.14
N PRO A 50 0.80 -4.71 -20.15
CA PRO A 50 1.96 -4.50 -19.29
C PRO A 50 2.32 -5.78 -18.54
N THR A 51 3.62 -5.97 -18.32
CA THR A 51 4.17 -7.17 -17.67
C THR A 51 5.20 -6.78 -16.62
N ALA A 52 5.02 -7.28 -15.40
CA ALA A 52 6.06 -7.23 -14.36
C ALA A 52 6.97 -8.47 -14.45
N ALA A 53 8.11 -8.40 -13.78
CA ALA A 53 8.98 -9.56 -13.62
C ALA A 53 8.26 -10.69 -12.84
N PRO A 54 8.46 -11.98 -13.18
CA PRO A 54 7.75 -13.10 -12.53
C PRO A 54 7.89 -13.13 -11.01
N TRP A 55 9.06 -12.76 -10.48
CA TRP A 55 9.31 -12.72 -9.04
C TRP A 55 8.41 -11.71 -8.31
N ALA A 56 7.97 -10.63 -8.96
CA ALA A 56 7.13 -9.61 -8.34
C ALA A 56 5.74 -10.17 -8.01
N GLN A 57 5.20 -11.02 -8.89
CA GLN A 57 3.95 -11.74 -8.64
C GLN A 57 4.08 -12.71 -7.47
N GLU A 58 5.20 -13.46 -7.40
CA GLU A 58 5.47 -14.39 -6.30
C GLU A 58 5.57 -13.66 -4.95
N VAL A 59 6.25 -12.52 -4.92
CA VAL A 59 6.36 -11.66 -3.73
C VAL A 59 4.99 -11.12 -3.32
N TYR A 60 4.22 -10.55 -4.25
CA TYR A 60 2.88 -10.04 -3.99
C TYR A 60 1.97 -11.12 -3.39
N GLN A 61 1.95 -12.32 -3.97
CA GLN A 61 1.14 -13.44 -3.47
C GLN A 61 1.61 -13.91 -2.07
N ALA A 62 2.91 -13.97 -1.85
CA ALA A 62 3.46 -14.42 -0.57
C ALA A 62 3.14 -13.45 0.57
N VAL A 63 3.15 -12.13 0.31
CA VAL A 63 2.71 -11.12 1.28
C VAL A 63 1.20 -11.22 1.53
N GLY A 64 0.39 -11.33 0.48
CA GLY A 64 -1.06 -11.48 0.59
C GLY A 64 -1.49 -12.68 1.43
N THR A 65 -0.80 -13.82 1.26
CA THR A 65 -1.05 -15.05 2.06
C THR A 65 -0.86 -14.81 3.56
N GLY A 66 0.11 -13.97 3.93
CA GLY A 66 0.42 -13.64 5.33
C GLY A 66 -0.45 -12.57 5.95
N LEU A 67 -1.25 -11.86 5.16
CA LEU A 67 -1.93 -10.64 5.57
C LEU A 67 -2.93 -10.89 6.71
N SER A 68 -3.71 -11.97 6.64
CA SER A 68 -4.66 -12.33 7.70
C SER A 68 -4.00 -12.47 9.08
N THR A 69 -2.81 -13.07 9.13
CA THR A 69 -2.05 -13.25 10.37
C THR A 69 -1.54 -11.91 10.92
N LEU A 70 -1.11 -11.00 10.06
CA LEU A 70 -0.70 -9.65 10.47
C LEU A 70 -1.88 -8.86 11.02
N LEU A 71 -3.03 -8.92 10.33
CA LEU A 71 -4.24 -8.18 10.70
C LEU A 71 -4.90 -8.70 11.98
N ALA A 72 -4.72 -9.97 12.33
CA ALA A 72 -5.18 -10.52 13.61
C ALA A 72 -4.61 -9.79 14.84
N ARG A 73 -3.48 -9.08 14.67
CA ARG A 73 -2.80 -8.33 15.73
C ARG A 73 -3.28 -6.89 15.87
N TRP A 74 -4.11 -6.39 14.95
CA TRP A 74 -4.52 -4.98 14.86
C TRP A 74 -4.79 -4.31 16.21
N ASN A 75 -5.66 -4.91 17.03
CA ASN A 75 -6.09 -4.36 18.33
C ASN A 75 -4.99 -4.32 19.39
N THR A 76 -3.88 -5.02 19.18
CA THR A 76 -2.73 -5.10 20.09
C THR A 76 -1.54 -4.26 19.64
N GLU A 77 -1.60 -3.73 18.42
CA GLU A 77 -0.53 -2.94 17.84
C GLU A 77 -0.67 -1.45 18.19
N PRO A 78 0.45 -0.71 18.34
CA PRO A 78 0.42 0.72 18.62
C PRO A 78 -0.08 1.52 17.40
N PRO A 79 -0.52 2.79 17.59
CA PRO A 79 -1.10 3.60 16.51
C PRO A 79 -0.23 3.74 15.26
N ALA A 80 1.08 3.92 15.41
CA ALA A 80 2.02 4.00 14.28
C ALA A 80 2.05 2.71 13.44
N MET A 81 1.89 1.56 14.09
CA MET A 81 1.79 0.27 13.40
C MET A 81 0.43 0.10 12.73
N GLN A 82 -0.67 0.47 13.39
CA GLN A 82 -2.00 0.43 12.81
C GLN A 82 -2.10 1.30 11.54
N TYR A 83 -1.42 2.44 11.54
CA TYR A 83 -1.29 3.31 10.36
C TYR A 83 -0.65 2.57 9.17
N VAL A 84 0.50 1.91 9.36
CA VAL A 84 1.16 1.14 8.29
C VAL A 84 0.36 -0.11 7.91
N LEU A 85 -0.21 -0.81 8.89
CA LEU A 85 -1.08 -1.97 8.67
C LEU A 85 -2.40 -1.62 7.97
N ALA A 86 -2.82 -0.35 7.97
CA ALA A 86 -3.96 0.11 7.16
C ALA A 86 -3.61 0.15 5.67
N CYS A 87 -2.34 0.43 5.34
CA CYS A 87 -1.88 0.61 3.96
C CYS A 87 -1.69 -0.73 3.23
N LEU A 88 -1.14 -1.74 3.91
CA LEU A 88 -0.89 -3.06 3.32
C LEU A 88 -2.16 -3.73 2.73
N PRO A 89 -3.30 -3.84 3.44
CA PRO A 89 -4.51 -4.47 2.92
C PRO A 89 -5.22 -3.67 1.83
N ALA A 90 -4.96 -2.36 1.72
CA ALA A 90 -5.41 -1.56 0.58
C ALA A 90 -4.78 -2.04 -0.75
N LEU A 91 -3.60 -2.67 -0.69
CA LEU A 91 -2.96 -3.30 -1.84
C LEU A 91 -3.55 -4.68 -2.18
N TYR A 92 -4.43 -5.22 -1.33
CA TYR A 92 -5.08 -6.53 -1.50
C TYR A 92 -6.60 -6.42 -1.30
N PRO A 93 -7.37 -6.03 -2.33
CA PRO A 93 -8.81 -5.76 -2.22
C PRO A 93 -9.63 -6.89 -1.57
N GLN A 94 -9.22 -8.14 -1.80
CA GLN A 94 -9.86 -9.34 -1.25
C GLN A 94 -9.78 -9.43 0.29
N HIS A 95 -8.67 -8.93 0.85
CA HIS A 95 -8.39 -8.96 2.28
C HIS A 95 -8.79 -7.65 2.97
N GLY A 96 -8.72 -6.53 2.24
CA GLY A 96 -9.08 -5.20 2.72
C GLY A 96 -10.45 -5.13 3.37
N ARG A 97 -11.47 -5.71 2.74
CA ARG A 97 -12.86 -5.64 3.22
C ARG A 97 -13.06 -6.12 4.65
N GLN A 98 -12.25 -7.07 5.13
CA GLN A 98 -12.37 -7.62 6.49
C GLN A 98 -12.00 -6.60 7.58
N ILE A 99 -11.22 -5.58 7.23
CA ILE A 99 -10.76 -4.55 8.15
C ILE A 99 -11.22 -3.14 7.78
N ALA A 100 -12.14 -3.02 6.82
CA ALA A 100 -12.61 -1.73 6.31
C ALA A 100 -13.04 -0.79 7.44
N GLN A 101 -13.82 -1.29 8.39
CA GLN A 101 -14.28 -0.50 9.54
C GLN A 101 -13.11 -0.01 10.42
N GLN A 102 -12.10 -0.84 10.63
CA GLN A 102 -10.91 -0.51 11.40
C GLN A 102 -10.06 0.56 10.69
N VAL A 103 -9.91 0.46 9.36
CA VAL A 103 -9.22 1.47 8.55
C VAL A 103 -9.99 2.79 8.57
N SER A 104 -11.31 2.76 8.36
CA SER A 104 -12.15 3.97 8.43
C SER A 104 -12.05 4.65 9.80
N ALA A 105 -12.00 3.87 10.89
CA ALA A 105 -11.89 4.39 12.25
C ALA A 105 -10.56 5.10 12.55
N LEU A 106 -9.49 4.84 11.78
CA LEU A 106 -8.23 5.57 11.91
C LEU A 106 -8.29 6.97 11.29
N THR A 107 -9.07 7.14 10.22
CA THR A 107 -9.05 8.39 9.42
C THR A 107 -9.31 9.67 10.22
N PRO A 108 -10.20 9.72 11.25
CA PRO A 108 -10.45 10.95 12.01
C PRO A 108 -9.24 11.41 12.82
N ALA A 109 -8.39 10.48 13.28
CA ALA A 109 -7.22 10.80 14.10
C ALA A 109 -6.14 11.58 13.34
N TYR A 110 -6.19 11.55 12.00
CA TYR A 110 -5.21 12.21 11.12
C TYR A 110 -5.85 13.32 10.25
N ALA A 111 -7.11 13.66 10.51
CA ALA A 111 -7.85 14.63 9.72
C ALA A 111 -7.13 16.00 9.65
N GLY A 112 -7.12 16.61 8.46
CA GLY A 112 -6.51 17.92 8.24
C GLY A 112 -4.98 17.92 8.13
N THR A 113 -4.33 16.76 8.13
CA THR A 113 -2.88 16.62 7.95
C THR A 113 -2.55 15.99 6.60
N ARG A 114 -1.34 16.26 6.06
CA ARG A 114 -0.84 15.56 4.86
C ARG A 114 -0.76 14.05 5.08
N HIS A 115 -0.26 13.61 6.23
CA HIS A 115 -0.23 12.19 6.59
C HIS A 115 -1.63 11.56 6.64
N GLY A 116 -2.67 12.34 6.96
CA GLY A 116 -4.05 11.87 6.90
C GLY A 116 -4.57 11.57 5.49
N ALA A 117 -3.85 11.92 4.43
CA ALA A 117 -4.20 11.51 3.07
C ALA A 117 -4.01 9.99 2.87
N TYR A 118 -2.96 9.39 3.44
CA TYR A 118 -2.65 7.97 3.23
C TYR A 118 -3.70 7.02 3.86
N PRO A 119 -4.14 7.18 5.12
CA PRO A 119 -5.24 6.37 5.66
C PRO A 119 -6.56 6.60 4.92
N ARG A 120 -6.81 7.81 4.39
CA ARG A 120 -8.01 8.09 3.58
C ARG A 120 -7.94 7.39 2.22
N LEU A 121 -6.76 7.30 1.62
CA LEU A 121 -6.53 6.55 0.39
C LEU A 121 -6.67 5.05 0.64
N ALA A 122 -6.09 4.53 1.71
CA ALA A 122 -6.26 3.15 2.13
C ALA A 122 -7.73 2.80 2.39
N ASP A 123 -8.48 3.70 3.05
CA ASP A 123 -9.93 3.57 3.26
C ASP A 123 -10.70 3.48 1.93
N ALA A 124 -10.42 4.35 0.96
CA ALA A 124 -11.06 4.32 -0.35
C ALA A 124 -10.76 3.00 -1.10
N LEU A 125 -9.50 2.57 -1.12
CA LEU A 125 -9.06 1.33 -1.76
C LEU A 125 -9.69 0.08 -1.13
N VAL A 126 -9.74 0.01 0.19
CA VAL A 126 -10.34 -1.11 0.92
C VAL A 126 -11.85 -1.21 0.68
N ASN A 127 -12.52 -0.08 0.44
CA ASN A 127 -13.94 -0.02 0.11
C ASN A 127 -14.23 -0.11 -1.40
N GLU A 128 -13.21 -0.38 -2.24
CA GLU A 128 -13.33 -0.45 -3.70
C GLU A 128 -13.92 0.84 -4.33
N ASP A 129 -13.67 2.00 -3.70
CA ASP A 129 -14.09 3.33 -4.16
C ASP A 129 -12.99 3.96 -5.02
N ASP A 130 -12.88 3.46 -6.26
CA ASP A 130 -11.83 3.85 -7.20
C ASP A 130 -11.84 5.35 -7.53
N GLU A 131 -13.02 5.96 -7.65
CA GLU A 131 -13.15 7.40 -7.93
C GLU A 131 -12.56 8.23 -6.80
N ARG A 132 -12.93 7.93 -5.55
CA ARG A 132 -12.37 8.60 -4.38
C ARG A 132 -10.87 8.33 -4.23
N ALA A 133 -10.43 7.09 -4.51
CA ALA A 133 -9.02 6.72 -4.44
C ALA A 133 -8.19 7.55 -5.43
N VAL A 134 -8.66 7.73 -6.67
CA VAL A 134 -7.98 8.55 -7.68
C VAL A 134 -7.91 10.01 -7.23
N VAL A 135 -9.00 10.60 -6.74
CA VAL A 135 -9.00 11.99 -6.27
C VAL A 135 -7.98 12.20 -5.14
N ILE A 136 -7.93 11.29 -4.17
CA ILE A 136 -6.98 11.39 -3.05
C ILE A 136 -5.54 11.19 -3.53
N ALA A 137 -5.30 10.21 -4.41
CA ALA A 137 -3.98 9.97 -4.96
C ALA A 137 -3.48 11.16 -5.80
N SER A 138 -4.35 11.78 -6.60
CA SER A 138 -4.05 12.99 -7.36
C SER A 138 -3.69 14.17 -6.45
N ASP A 139 -4.38 14.33 -5.32
CA ASP A 139 -4.00 15.32 -4.30
C ASP A 139 -2.60 15.01 -3.75
N ILE A 140 -2.33 13.75 -3.35
CA ILE A 140 -1.03 13.34 -2.81
C ILE A 140 0.13 13.66 -3.77
N VAL A 141 0.05 13.21 -5.03
CA VAL A 141 1.12 13.45 -6.03
C VAL A 141 1.31 14.93 -6.38
N SER A 142 0.34 15.80 -6.05
CA SER A 142 0.45 17.24 -6.30
C SER A 142 1.32 17.98 -5.29
N TRP A 143 1.53 17.42 -4.10
CA TRP A 143 2.31 18.04 -3.02
C TRP A 143 3.49 17.22 -2.51
N GLU A 144 3.60 15.95 -2.89
CA GLU A 144 4.73 15.07 -2.56
C GLU A 144 5.73 15.05 -3.72
N ASP A 145 6.89 15.68 -3.53
CA ASP A 145 7.90 15.88 -4.58
C ASP A 145 8.54 14.56 -5.06
N GLY A 146 8.41 13.48 -4.26
CA GLY A 146 8.99 12.17 -4.54
C GLY A 146 8.11 11.21 -5.34
N LEU A 147 6.92 11.63 -5.79
CA LEU A 147 5.98 10.78 -6.53
C LEU A 147 5.77 11.30 -7.94
N ASP A 148 5.71 10.39 -8.92
CA ASP A 148 5.50 10.75 -10.32
C ASP A 148 3.99 10.83 -10.65
N PRO A 149 3.47 12.01 -11.05
CA PRO A 149 2.08 12.14 -11.49
C PRO A 149 1.74 11.23 -12.69
N GLY A 150 2.73 10.86 -13.51
CA GLY A 150 2.57 9.97 -14.67
C GLY A 150 2.07 8.58 -14.31
N TRP A 151 2.28 8.12 -13.07
CA TRP A 151 1.78 6.82 -12.61
C TRP A 151 0.24 6.73 -12.68
N LEU A 152 -0.47 7.83 -12.42
CA LEU A 152 -1.93 7.86 -12.47
C LEU A 152 -2.47 7.79 -13.91
N GLU A 153 -1.67 8.18 -14.89
CA GLU A 153 -2.03 8.18 -16.31
C GLU A 153 -1.61 6.90 -17.05
N ALA A 154 -0.85 6.00 -16.39
CA ALA A 154 -0.29 4.80 -17.01
C ALA A 154 -1.34 3.94 -17.73
N PRO A 155 -1.23 3.69 -19.04
CA PRO A 155 -2.25 2.97 -19.81
C PRO A 155 -2.29 1.48 -19.45
N GLY A 156 -3.49 0.89 -19.52
CA GLY A 156 -3.66 -0.56 -19.33
C GLY A 156 -3.51 -1.07 -17.88
N ILE A 157 -3.32 -0.18 -16.91
CA ILE A 157 -3.27 -0.49 -15.47
C ILE A 157 -4.54 0.00 -14.78
N SER A 158 -5.07 -0.77 -13.82
CA SER A 158 -6.29 -0.43 -13.08
C SER A 158 -6.07 0.77 -12.15
N ALA A 159 -7.14 1.51 -11.87
CA ALA A 159 -7.11 2.65 -10.94
C ALA A 159 -6.60 2.23 -9.55
N ALA A 160 -7.11 1.12 -9.00
CA ALA A 160 -6.67 0.57 -7.72
C ALA A 160 -5.16 0.27 -7.65
N MET A 161 -4.55 -0.23 -8.73
CA MET A 161 -3.10 -0.49 -8.75
C MET A 161 -2.28 0.80 -8.81
N LYS A 162 -2.70 1.77 -9.62
CA LYS A 162 -2.04 3.08 -9.72
C LYS A 162 -2.06 3.82 -8.39
N THR A 163 -3.24 3.90 -7.77
CA THR A 163 -3.42 4.61 -6.51
C THR A 163 -2.85 3.82 -5.33
N GLY A 164 -2.86 2.49 -5.39
CA GLY A 164 -2.13 1.61 -4.47
C GLY A 164 -0.61 1.84 -4.52
N HIS A 165 -0.04 2.07 -5.71
CA HIS A 165 1.38 2.40 -5.85
C HIS A 165 1.73 3.74 -5.19
N VAL A 166 0.91 4.78 -5.44
CA VAL A 166 1.03 6.09 -4.76
C VAL A 166 0.98 5.95 -3.23
N LEU A 167 0.07 5.11 -2.72
CA LEU A 167 -0.02 4.81 -1.29
C LEU A 167 1.26 4.16 -0.75
N ALA A 168 1.77 3.16 -1.45
CA ALA A 168 2.94 2.40 -1.01
C ALA A 168 4.23 3.23 -1.02
N GLU A 169 4.50 3.96 -2.10
CA GLU A 169 5.69 4.81 -2.22
C GLU A 169 5.64 5.99 -1.22
N GLY A 170 4.50 6.66 -1.10
CA GLY A 170 4.39 7.81 -0.18
C GLY A 170 4.47 7.43 1.30
N VAL A 171 3.94 6.26 1.70
CA VAL A 171 4.05 5.79 3.08
C VAL A 171 5.47 5.37 3.46
N THR A 172 6.23 4.80 2.52
CA THR A 172 7.64 4.44 2.75
C THR A 172 8.52 5.68 2.84
N GLN A 173 8.35 6.66 1.95
CA GLN A 173 9.11 7.91 1.98
C GLN A 173 8.85 8.72 3.27
N THR A 174 7.59 8.75 3.73
CA THR A 174 7.22 9.39 5.00
C THR A 174 7.93 8.76 6.20
N ALA A 175 8.07 7.43 6.21
CA ALA A 175 8.71 6.72 7.30
C ALA A 175 10.22 6.98 7.35
N GLU A 176 10.88 7.06 6.18
CA GLU A 176 12.31 7.37 6.07
C GLU A 176 12.63 8.81 6.49
N ALA A 177 11.75 9.77 6.21
CA ALA A 177 11.92 11.17 6.61
C ALA A 177 11.77 11.42 8.14
N SER A 178 11.27 10.43 8.88
CA SER A 178 11.00 10.52 10.33
C SER A 178 12.10 9.88 11.20
N THR A 179 13.14 9.32 10.57
CA THR A 179 14.34 8.73 11.21
C THR A 179 15.56 9.63 11.10
#